data_AF-A0A957EGB2-F1
#
_entry.id   AF-A0A957EGB2-F1
#
_cell.length_a   1.000
_cell.length_b   1.000
_cell.length_c   1.000
_cell.angle_alpha   90.00
_cell.angle_beta   90.00
_cell.angle_gamma   90.00
#
_symmetry.space_group_name_H-M   'P 1'
#
loop_
_entity.id
_entity.type
_entity.pdbx_description
1 polymer ?
#
loop_
_entity_poly.entity_id
_entity_poly.type
_entity_poly.pdbx_seq_one_letter_code
_entity_poly.pdbx_strand_id
1 'polypeptide(L)' 'KEDYFRNYKRIVYLAQTPNPDLIAQAQQAADYLELPLEVRTTGYGLLEERLVAMMNRGKSADFADLS' A
#
# COMPACT_ATOMS: atom_id res chain seq x y z
N LYS A 1 16.75 21.85 10.97
CA LYS A 1 16.23 21.26 9.71
C LYS A 1 17.35 20.64 8.90
N GLU A 2 18.35 21.44 8.51
CA GLU A 2 19.56 21.00 7.81
C GLU A 2 20.22 19.76 8.44
N ASP A 3 20.53 19.74 9.75
CA ASP A 3 21.25 18.61 10.37
C ASP A 3 20.43 17.32 10.51
N TYR A 4 19.11 17.41 10.60
CA TYR A 4 18.25 16.23 10.74
C TYR A 4 17.90 15.61 9.40
N PHE A 5 17.84 16.39 8.33
CA PHE A 5 17.39 15.92 7.02
C PHE A 5 18.46 15.98 5.92
N ARG A 6 19.68 16.43 6.24
CA ARG A 6 20.79 16.61 5.28
C ARG A 6 21.09 15.42 4.38
N ASN A 7 20.86 14.21 4.91
CA ASN A 7 21.13 12.96 4.22
C ASN A 7 19.87 12.25 3.69
N TYR A 8 18.68 12.82 3.95
CA TYR A 8 17.43 12.23 3.51
C TYR A 8 17.17 12.65 2.07
N LYS A 9 16.91 11.68 1.20
CA LYS A 9 16.77 11.90 -0.24
C LYS A 9 15.32 11.92 -0.72
N ARG A 10 14.37 11.49 0.12
CA ARG A 10 12.96 11.35 -0.21
C ARG A 10 12.11 11.15 1.03
N ILE A 11 10.83 11.48 0.92
CA ILE A 11 9.77 11.09 1.85
C ILE A 11 9.00 9.93 1.22
N VAL A 12 8.69 8.90 2.00
CA VAL A 12 7.88 7.76 1.53
C VAL A 12 6.58 7.71 2.34
N TYR A 13 5.45 7.75 1.65
CA TYR A 13 4.13 7.58 2.26
C TYR A 13 3.59 6.18 1.93
N LEU A 14 3.55 5.29 2.94
CA LEU A 14 3.03 3.93 2.82
C LEU A 14 1.53 3.92 3.12
N ALA A 15 0.71 3.89 2.07
CA ALA A 15 -0.74 3.90 2.19
C ALA A 15 -1.29 2.47 2.16
N GLN A 16 -1.86 1.99 3.28
CA GLN A 16 -2.62 0.73 3.30
C GLN A 16 -3.97 0.87 2.59
N THR A 17 -4.59 2.04 2.73
CA THR A 17 -5.78 2.47 1.99
C THR A 17 -5.49 3.87 1.45
N PRO A 18 -5.59 4.11 0.12
CA PRO A 18 -5.35 5.43 -0.42
C PRO A 18 -6.45 6.39 0.05
N ASN A 19 -6.08 7.33 0.93
CA ASN A 19 -6.93 8.42 1.36
C ASN A 19 -6.40 9.73 0.75
N PRO A 20 -7.18 10.43 -0.10
CA PRO A 20 -6.74 11.65 -0.78
C PRO A 20 -6.31 12.75 0.19
N ASP A 21 -6.96 12.86 1.37
CA ASP A 21 -6.63 13.89 2.37
C ASP A 21 -5.26 13.64 3.00
N LEU A 22 -4.89 12.37 3.20
CA LEU A 22 -3.60 11.99 3.76
C LEU A 22 -2.47 12.13 2.73
N ILE A 23 -2.77 11.89 1.46
CA ILE A 23 -1.83 12.13 0.36
C ILE A 23 -1.53 13.63 0.24
N ALA A 24 -2.55 14.48 0.36
CA ALA A 24 -2.38 15.93 0.35
C ALA A 24 -1.51 16.42 1.51
N GLN A 25 -1.71 15.88 2.72
CA GLN A 25 -0.87 16.21 3.88
C GLN A 25 0.57 15.73 3.71
N ALA A 26 0.77 14.54 3.14
CA ALA A 26 2.10 14.03 2.82
C ALA A 26 2.82 14.92 1.79
N GLN A 27 2.08 15.45 0.81
CA GLN A 27 2.62 16.39 -0.17
C GLN A 27 3.04 17.71 0.49
N GLN A 28 2.21 18.27 1.37
CA GLN A 28 2.57 19.49 2.12
C GLN A 28 3.82 19.31 2.98
N ALA A 29 3.97 18.15 3.61
CA ALA A 29 5.17 17.83 4.39
C ALA A 29 6.42 17.69 3.49
N ALA A 30 6.27 17.10 2.29
CA ALA A 30 7.33 16.98 1.29
C ALA A 30 7.78 18.33 0.75
N ASP A 31 6.83 19.22 0.45
CA ASP A 31 7.10 20.58 0.00
C ASP A 31 7.82 21.39 1.09
N TYR A 32 7.40 21.24 2.35
CA TYR A 32 8.05 21.90 3.50
C TYR A 32 9.48 21.44 3.77
N LEU A 33 9.81 20.22 3.36
CA LEU A 33 11.12 19.59 3.53
C LEU A 33 11.97 19.62 2.26
N GLU A 34 11.42 20.12 1.14
CA GLU A 34 12.07 20.15 -0.18
C GLU A 34 12.58 18.77 -0.64
N LEU A 35 11.83 17.71 -0.29
CA LEU A 35 12.17 16.34 -0.63
C LEU A 35 11.10 15.73 -1.54
N PRO A 36 11.48 14.88 -2.51
CA PRO A 36 10.50 14.20 -3.35
C PRO A 36 9.66 13.24 -2.51
N LEU A 37 8.35 13.24 -2.75
CA LEU A 37 7.39 12.31 -2.13
C LEU A 37 7.23 11.05 -3.01
N GLU A 38 7.36 9.88 -2.38
CA GLU A 38 7.08 8.58 -2.98
C GLU A 38 5.88 7.95 -2.27
N VAL A 39 4.71 7.94 -2.93
CA VAL A 39 3.52 7.27 -2.39
C VAL A 39 3.54 5.81 -2.81
N ARG A 40 3.58 4.91 -1.84
CA ARG A 40 3.51 3.46 -2.05
C ARG A 40 2.23 2.91 -1.46
N THR A 41 1.35 2.44 -2.31
CA THR A 41 0.15 1.73 -1.88
C THR A 41 0.56 0.33 -1.42
N THR A 42 0.65 0.12 -0.12
CA THR A 42 0.97 -1.18 0.49
C THR A 42 -0.30 -1.81 1.00
N GLY A 43 -1.09 -2.41 0.10
CA GLY A 43 -2.29 -3.14 0.50
C GLY A 43 -1.98 -4.59 0.87
N TYR A 44 -2.75 -5.15 1.80
CA TYR A 44 -2.96 -6.60 1.95
C TYR A 44 -3.56 -7.26 0.69
N GLY A 45 -3.53 -6.62 -0.48
CA GLY A 45 -4.12 -7.12 -1.72
C GLY A 45 -3.63 -8.52 -2.07
N LEU A 46 -2.34 -8.82 -1.86
CA LEU A 46 -1.82 -10.17 -2.04
C LEU A 46 -2.45 -11.20 -1.09
N LEU A 47 -2.76 -10.84 0.17
CA LEU A 47 -3.33 -11.77 1.14
C LEU A 47 -4.81 -12.03 0.85
N GLU A 48 -5.58 -10.97 0.58
CA GLU A 48 -6.99 -11.07 0.21
C GLU A 48 -7.17 -11.82 -1.12
N GLU A 49 -6.38 -11.49 -2.14
CA GLU A 49 -6.37 -12.21 -3.41
C GLU A 49 -6.02 -13.69 -3.22
N ARG A 50 -5.02 -14.00 -2.37
CA ARG A 50 -4.64 -15.39 -2.04
C ARG A 50 -5.75 -16.12 -1.29
N LEU A 51 -6.42 -15.46 -0.34
CA LEU A 51 -7.55 -16.02 0.40
C LEU A 51 -8.74 -16.31 -0.53
N VAL A 52 -9.11 -15.36 -1.39
CA VAL A 52 -10.17 -15.54 -2.39
C VAL A 52 -9.82 -16.66 -3.36
N ALA A 53 -8.57 -16.72 -3.85
CA ALA A 53 -8.10 -17.79 -4.71
C ALA A 53 -8.15 -19.18 -4.02
N MET A 54 -7.84 -19.25 -2.72
CA MET A 54 -7.94 -20.49 -1.93
C MET A 54 -9.39 -20.90 -1.68
N MET A 55 -10.29 -19.95 -1.34
CA MET A 55 -11.71 -20.24 -1.17
C MET A 55 -12.39 -20.69 -2.46
N ASN A 56 -12.03 -20.09 -3.60
CA ASN A 56 -12.53 -20.51 -4.91
C ASN A 56 -12.01 -21.90 -5.31
N ARG A 57 -10.78 -22.25 -4.91
CA ARG A 57 -10.22 -23.60 -5.11
C ARG A 57 -10.91 -24.67 -4.25
N GLY A 58 -11.32 -24.31 -3.03
CA GLY A 58 -12.11 -25.20 -2.17
C GLY A 58 -13.50 -25.50 -2.74
N LYS A 59 -14.20 -24.48 -3.26
CA LYS A 59 -15.55 -24.66 -3.86
C LYS A 59 -15.59 -25.53 -5.11
N SER A 60 -14.49 -25.62 -5.87
CA SER A 60 -14.41 -26.48 -7.06
C SER A 60 -14.15 -27.96 -6.74
N ALA A 61 -13.58 -28.27 -5.56
CA ALA A 61 -13.30 -29.64 -5.16
C ALA A 61 -14.57 -30.36 -4.62
N ASP A 62 -15.51 -29.61 -4.04
CA ASP A 62 -16.73 -30.17 -3.45
C ASP A 62 -17.79 -30.62 -4.50
N PHE A 63 -17.71 -30.15 -5.75
CA PHE A 63 -18.68 -30.49 -6.81
C PHE A 63 -18.17 -31.51 -7.84
N ALA A 64 -16.90 -31.92 -7.78
CA ALA A 64 -16.30 -32.85 -8.74
C ALA A 64 -16.39 -34.33 -8.32
N ASP A 65 -16.90 -34.63 -7.12
CA ASP A 65 -17.02 -35.99 -6.56
C ASP A 65 -18.48 -36.50 -6.55
N LEU A 66 -19.38 -35.85 -7.31
CA LEU A 66 -20.82 -36.13 -7.36
C LEU A 66 -21.34 -36.52 -8.75
N SER A 67 -20.47 -37.00 -9.65
CA SER A 67 -20.86 -37.55 -10.97
C SER A 67 -20.36 -38.97 -11.16
#